data_AF-L8WKI1-F1
#
_entry.id   AF-L8WKI1-F1
#
_cell.length_a   1.000
_cell.length_b   1.000
_cell.length_c   1.000
_cell.angle_alpha   90.00
_cell.angle_beta   90.00
_cell.angle_gamma   90.00
#
_symmetry.space_group_name_H-M   'P 1'
#
loop_
_entity.id
_entity.type
_entity.pdbx_description
1 polymer ?
#
loop_
_entity_poly.entity_id
_entity_poly.type
_entity_poly.pdbx_seq_one_letter_code
_entity_poly.pdbx_strand_id
1 'polypeptide(L)'
;MMAHFIRVRCLASSFPVRWPLDRPRAARVNVAVDPKSDRLQLLKPFQPWDGKAPKNLPVLIKVQGKCTTDHISAGGPWLKYRGHLQNISREWLL
;
A
#
# COMPACT_ATOMS: atom_id res chain seq x y z
N MET A 1 -0.74 -42.25 18.05
CA MET A 1 -1.81 -41.51 17.35
C MET A 1 -1.27 -40.10 17.12
N MET A 2 -0.91 -39.78 15.88
CA MET A 2 -0.03 -38.67 15.49
C MET A 2 -0.79 -37.35 15.32
N ALA A 3 -0.48 -36.33 16.13
CA ALA A 3 -0.96 -34.97 15.93
C ALA A 3 -0.02 -34.23 14.94
N HIS A 4 -0.52 -33.94 13.74
CA HIS A 4 0.19 -33.13 12.74
C HIS A 4 0.07 -31.65 13.10
N PHE A 5 1.15 -31.08 13.64
CA PHE A 5 1.38 -29.64 13.69
C PHE A 5 1.86 -29.15 12.32
N ILE A 6 1.02 -28.42 11.58
CA ILE A 6 1.48 -27.66 10.40
C ILE A 6 2.23 -26.44 10.91
N ARG A 7 3.55 -26.57 10.98
CA ARG A 7 4.48 -25.49 11.33
C ARG A 7 4.80 -24.73 10.03
N VAL A 8 4.12 -23.61 9.76
CA VAL A 8 4.51 -22.70 8.67
C VAL A 8 5.80 -22.00 9.10
N ARG A 9 6.94 -22.63 8.77
CA ARG A 9 8.26 -22.02 8.85
C ARG A 9 8.37 -21.02 7.69
N CYS A 10 8.30 -19.74 8.00
CA CYS A 10 8.79 -18.71 7.10
C CYS A 10 10.31 -18.91 6.99
N LEU A 11 10.78 -19.54 5.91
CA LEU A 11 12.20 -19.65 5.57
C LEU A 11 12.68 -18.30 5.05
N ALA A 12 12.90 -17.36 5.98
CA ALA A 12 13.66 -16.15 5.72
C ALA A 12 15.15 -16.52 5.72
N SER A 13 15.64 -17.10 4.62
CA SER A 13 17.07 -17.12 4.28
C SER A 13 17.25 -17.75 2.90
N SER A 14 18.10 -17.12 2.09
CA SER A 14 18.68 -17.67 0.85
C SER A 14 17.80 -17.82 -0.40
N PHE A 15 17.23 -16.72 -0.89
CA PHE A 15 17.07 -16.53 -2.34
C PHE A 15 17.85 -15.28 -2.79
N PRO A 16 18.97 -15.41 -3.53
CA PRO A 16 19.62 -14.25 -4.12
C PRO A 16 18.83 -13.87 -5.39
N VAL A 17 17.80 -13.05 -5.24
CA VAL A 17 17.23 -12.37 -6.42
C VAL A 17 18.27 -11.31 -6.84
N ARG A 18 19.22 -11.73 -7.68
CA ARG A 18 20.21 -10.85 -8.30
C ARG A 18 19.51 -10.06 -9.41
N TRP A 19 18.91 -8.94 -9.04
CA TRP A 19 18.49 -7.93 -10.03
C TRP A 19 19.72 -7.46 -10.81
N PRO A 20 19.68 -7.36 -12.15
CA PRO A 20 20.76 -6.74 -12.90
C PRO A 20 20.86 -5.28 -12.46
N LEU A 21 21.95 -4.94 -11.75
CA LEU A 21 22.23 -3.59 -11.25
C LEU A 21 23.01 -2.73 -12.26
N ASP A 22 22.92 -3.04 -13.56
CA ASP A 22 23.36 -2.10 -14.59
C ASP A 22 22.24 -1.08 -14.86
N ARG A 23 21.94 -0.28 -13.84
CA ARG A 23 21.16 0.94 -14.04
C ARG A 23 22.12 1.98 -14.61
N PRO A 24 21.88 2.53 -15.82
CA PRO A 24 22.69 3.65 -16.31
C PRO A 24 22.71 4.72 -15.22
N ARG A 25 23.90 5.25 -14.92
CA ARG A 25 24.09 6.33 -13.94
C ARG A 25 23.07 7.41 -14.26
N ALA A 26 22.11 7.59 -13.35
CA ALA A 26 21.09 8.60 -13.51
C ALA A 26 21.81 9.94 -13.69
N ALA A 27 21.62 10.56 -14.85
CA ALA A 27 21.90 11.98 -14.99
C ALA A 27 21.22 12.68 -13.79
N ARG A 28 21.86 13.73 -13.24
CA ARG A 28 21.32 14.49 -12.11
C ARG A 28 20.04 15.22 -12.57
N VAL A 29 18.94 14.50 -12.64
CA VAL A 29 17.62 15.01 -13.01
C VAL A 29 16.95 15.46 -11.72
N ASN A 30 16.64 16.75 -11.64
CA ASN A 30 15.89 17.30 -10.52
C ASN A 30 14.40 16.99 -10.74
N VAL A 31 13.84 16.11 -9.91
CA VAL A 31 12.41 15.78 -9.95
C VAL A 31 11.68 16.69 -8.96
N ALA A 32 11.01 17.72 -9.49
CA ALA A 32 10.19 18.61 -8.69
C ALA A 32 8.73 18.14 -8.66
N VAL A 33 8.10 18.24 -7.49
CA VAL A 33 6.66 17.99 -7.30
C VAL A 33 6.04 19.27 -6.76
N ASP A 34 5.07 19.84 -7.47
CA ASP A 34 4.35 21.04 -7.03
C ASP A 34 3.48 20.69 -5.81
N PRO A 35 3.61 21.40 -4.66
CA PRO A 35 2.75 21.20 -3.50
C PRO A 35 1.25 21.47 -3.77
N LYS A 36 0.90 22.19 -4.84
CA LYS A 36 -0.49 22.45 -5.26
C LYS A 36 -0.98 21.50 -6.35
N SER A 37 -0.20 20.51 -6.77
CA SER A 37 -0.61 19.60 -7.83
C SER A 37 -1.72 18.67 -7.34
N ASP A 38 -2.80 18.53 -8.12
CA ASP A 38 -3.88 17.59 -7.82
C ASP A 38 -3.53 16.13 -8.18
N ARG A 39 -2.43 15.91 -8.91
CA ARG A 39 -2.06 14.60 -9.50
C ARG A 39 -0.98 13.86 -8.72
N LEU A 40 0.02 14.60 -8.25
CA LEU A 40 1.20 14.10 -7.55
C LEU A 40 1.32 14.76 -6.18
N GLN A 41 1.70 13.96 -5.18
CA GLN A 41 1.90 14.41 -3.83
C GLN A 41 3.09 13.70 -3.19
N LEU A 42 3.89 14.43 -2.43
CA LEU A 42 4.91 13.83 -1.59
C LEU A 42 4.26 13.14 -0.39
N LEU A 43 4.61 11.87 -0.20
CA LEU A 43 4.09 11.08 0.91
C LEU A 43 4.77 11.49 2.22
N LYS A 44 3.96 11.68 3.25
CA LYS A 44 4.46 11.79 4.63
C LYS A 44 4.51 10.39 5.24
N PRO A 45 5.55 10.04 6.00
CA PRO A 45 5.57 8.80 6.75
C PRO A 45 4.34 8.69 7.65
N PHE A 46 3.74 7.49 7.73
CA PHE A 46 2.69 7.22 8.71
C PHE A 46 3.25 7.24 10.12
N GLN A 47 2.38 7.49 11.10
CA GLN A 47 2.79 7.40 12.49
C GLN A 47 3.23 5.97 12.81
N PRO A 48 4.35 5.81 13.56
CA PRO A 48 4.77 4.50 14.01
C PRO A 48 3.71 3.90 14.94
N TRP A 49 3.67 2.57 15.01
CA TRP A 49 2.80 1.87 15.94
C TRP A 49 3.15 2.22 17.40
N ASP A 50 2.13 2.48 18.21
CA ASP A 50 2.26 2.92 19.61
C ASP A 50 2.43 1.77 20.63
N GLY A 51 2.46 0.52 20.16
CA GLY A 51 2.64 -0.67 20.98
C GLY A 51 1.38 -1.13 21.74
N LYS A 52 0.27 -0.38 21.64
CA LYS A 52 -0.96 -0.68 22.39
C LYS A 52 -1.91 -1.53 21.56
N ALA A 53 -2.66 -2.39 22.25
CA ALA A 53 -3.76 -3.12 21.63
C ALA A 53 -4.94 -2.15 21.38
N PRO A 54 -5.48 -2.05 20.16
CA PRO A 54 -6.65 -1.25 19.90
C PRO A 54 -7.87 -1.83 20.64
N LYS A 55 -8.59 -0.99 21.38
CA LYS A 55 -9.82 -1.37 22.11
C LYS A 55 -11.00 -0.55 21.58
N ASN A 56 -12.18 -1.16 21.49
CA ASN A 56 -13.44 -0.50 21.12
C ASN A 56 -13.39 0.25 19.77
N LEU A 57 -12.74 -0.33 18.75
CA LEU A 57 -12.74 0.26 17.41
C LEU A 57 -14.15 0.18 16.78
N PRO A 58 -14.67 1.29 16.20
CA PRO A 58 -15.91 1.25 15.45
C PRO A 58 -15.72 0.45 14.15
N VAL A 59 -16.73 -0.33 13.78
CA VAL A 59 -16.79 -0.99 12.48
C VAL A 59 -17.23 0.05 11.46
N LEU A 60 -16.34 0.38 10.51
CA LEU A 60 -16.66 1.35 9.45
C LEU A 60 -17.70 0.77 8.47
N ILE A 61 -17.44 -0.43 7.94
CA ILE A 61 -18.32 -1.13 7.00
C ILE A 61 -18.26 -2.64 7.27
N LYS A 62 -19.42 -3.31 7.21
CA LYS A 62 -19.54 -4.77 7.19
C LYS A 62 -19.89 -5.24 5.78
N VAL A 63 -18.90 -5.69 5.02
CA VAL A 63 -19.11 -6.16 3.64
C VAL A 63 -19.70 -7.58 3.64
N GLN A 64 -20.67 -7.83 2.76
CA GLN A 64 -21.23 -9.16 2.50
C GLN A 64 -21.02 -9.54 1.04
N GLY A 65 -20.70 -10.80 0.76
CA GLY A 65 -20.45 -11.27 -0.60
C GLY A 65 -19.07 -10.88 -1.14
N LYS A 66 -18.97 -10.66 -2.46
CA LYS A 66 -17.69 -10.45 -3.17
C LYS A 66 -17.19 -9.00 -3.02
N CYS A 67 -16.01 -8.83 -2.42
CA CYS A 67 -15.29 -7.56 -2.34
C CYS A 67 -13.98 -7.65 -3.14
N THR A 68 -13.88 -7.00 -4.30
CA THR A 68 -12.66 -6.94 -5.10
C THR A 68 -11.92 -5.62 -4.87
N THR A 69 -10.68 -5.51 -5.35
CA THR A 69 -9.91 -4.26 -5.29
C THR A 69 -10.64 -3.10 -5.96
N ASP A 70 -11.38 -3.34 -7.04
CA ASP A 70 -12.22 -2.33 -7.70
C ASP A 70 -13.40 -1.87 -6.83
N HIS A 71 -13.90 -2.72 -5.92
CA HIS A 71 -14.91 -2.30 -4.94
C HIS A 71 -14.33 -1.40 -3.86
N ILE A 72 -13.03 -1.52 -3.55
CA ILE A 72 -12.35 -0.73 -2.50
C ILE A 72 -11.78 0.57 -3.06
N SER A 73 -11.21 0.52 -4.27
CA SER A 73 -10.59 1.63 -4.97
C SER A 73 -10.75 1.39 -6.47
N ALA A 74 -11.86 1.89 -7.00
CA ALA A 74 -12.21 1.74 -8.40
C ALA A 74 -11.13 2.30 -9.34
N GLY A 75 -10.93 1.62 -10.47
CA GLY A 75 -10.21 2.16 -11.62
C GLY A 75 -10.99 3.25 -12.38
N GLY A 76 -10.58 3.52 -13.62
CA GLY A 76 -11.26 4.48 -14.50
C GLY A 76 -10.88 5.95 -14.22
N PRO A 77 -11.84 6.86 -13.96
CA PRO A 77 -11.56 8.30 -13.81
C PRO A 77 -10.60 8.61 -12.65
N TRP A 78 -10.43 7.67 -11.71
CA TRP A 78 -9.58 7.77 -10.52
C TRP A 78 -8.10 7.47 -10.75
N LEU A 79 -7.77 6.90 -11.91
CA LEU A 79 -6.38 6.64 -12.30
C LEU A 79 -5.53 7.93 -12.33
N LYS A 80 -6.15 9.08 -12.60
CA LYS A 80 -5.47 10.38 -12.56
C LYS A 80 -4.95 10.75 -11.18
N TYR A 81 -5.50 10.21 -10.09
CA TYR A 81 -5.15 10.55 -8.72
C TYR A 81 -4.25 9.53 -8.00
N ARG A 82 -3.78 8.49 -8.70
CA ARG A 82 -2.91 7.45 -8.12
C ARG A 82 -1.60 7.98 -7.51
N GLY A 83 -1.16 9.18 -7.92
CA GLY A 83 0.01 9.85 -7.37
C GLY A 83 -0.29 10.80 -6.21
N HIS A 84 -1.56 10.98 -5.83
CA HIS A 84 -1.98 11.92 -4.80
C HIS A 84 -2.89 11.22 -3.79
N LEU A 85 -2.28 10.76 -2.68
CA LEU A 85 -2.93 9.88 -1.71
C LEU A 85 -4.24 10.48 -1.18
N GLN A 86 -4.27 11.77 -0.85
CA GLN A 86 -5.46 12.44 -0.31
C GLN A 86 -6.60 12.58 -1.33
N ASN A 87 -6.31 12.52 -2.63
CA ASN A 87 -7.33 12.68 -3.67
C ASN A 87 -7.89 11.33 -4.08
N ILE A 88 -7.05 10.29 -4.15
CA ILE A 88 -7.54 8.93 -4.40
C ILE A 88 -8.28 8.36 -3.18
N SER A 89 -7.89 8.74 -1.97
CA SER A 89 -8.62 8.44 -0.73
C SER A 89 -9.88 9.28 -0.55
N ARG A 90 -10.47 9.90 -1.59
CA ARG A 90 -11.85 10.42 -1.53
C ARG A 90 -12.88 9.41 -2.04
N GLU A 91 -12.42 8.39 -2.76
CA GLU A 91 -13.23 7.33 -3.37
C GLU A 91 -13.25 6.02 -2.58
N TRP A 92 -12.61 6.01 -1.42
CA TRP A 92 -12.64 4.88 -0.52
C TRP A 92 -14.07 4.68 0.01
N LEU A 93 -14.81 3.80 -0.65
CA LEU A 93 -16.11 3.24 -0.21
C LEU A 93 -17.06 4.23 0.51
N LEU A 94 -17.33 5.35 -0.15
CA LEU A 94 -18.61 6.05 -0.25
C LEU A 94 -18.80 6.51 -1.70
#